data_AF-A0A2W0AG68-F1
#
_entry.id   AF-A0A2W0AG68-F1
#
_cell.length_a   1.000
_cell.length_b   1.000
_cell.length_c   1.000
_cell.angle_alpha   90.00
_cell.angle_beta   90.00
_cell.angle_gamma   90.00
#
_symmetry.space_group_name_H-M   'P 1'
#
loop_
_entity.id
_entity.type
_entity.pdbx_description
1 polymer ?
#
loop_
_entity_poly.entity_id
_entity_poly.type
_entity_poly.pdbx_seq_one_letter_code
_entity_poly.pdbx_strand_id
1 'polypeptide(L)'
;MRFLAGFLAGLVWSNWTEYAYHRWAMHWPSLYQTAAIRHALHHSAPSNRQHITMKFGFWIAIFITNILFFAVFDRLLHLRILTGVSAAFLTYIVAGIEIHLRIHDGRWVPAAFRAHHLCHHVRPQKNFNIFLPIFDGLLGSRNMSFPSGAAIAPRRNRNTATGEASALVAPASTEKGS
;
A
#
# COMPACT_ATOMS: atom_id res chain seq x y z
N MET A 1 -13.64 -17.45 25.95
CA MET A 1 -13.12 -16.14 26.42
C MET A 1 -11.67 -15.89 26.06
N ARG A 2 -10.69 -16.74 26.44
CA ARG A 2 -9.26 -16.49 26.18
C ARG A 2 -8.90 -16.31 24.70
N PHE A 3 -9.44 -17.16 23.82
CA PHE A 3 -9.25 -17.01 22.37
C PHE A 3 -9.75 -15.64 21.89
N LEU A 4 -10.98 -15.25 22.23
CA LEU A 4 -11.57 -13.99 21.82
C LEU A 4 -10.76 -12.79 22.36
N ALA A 5 -10.34 -12.83 23.62
CA ALA A 5 -9.49 -11.81 24.20
C ALA A 5 -8.16 -11.69 23.43
N GLY A 6 -7.51 -12.81 23.13
CA GLY A 6 -6.31 -12.85 22.30
C GLY A 6 -6.56 -12.33 20.89
N PHE A 7 -7.70 -12.66 20.29
CA PHE A 7 -8.05 -12.22 18.95
C PHE A 7 -8.22 -10.69 18.90
N LEU A 8 -8.96 -10.11 19.85
CA LEU A 8 -9.13 -8.65 19.92
C LEU A 8 -7.81 -7.93 20.20
N ALA A 9 -7.00 -8.44 21.14
CA ALA A 9 -5.66 -7.91 21.40
C ALA A 9 -4.77 -8.00 20.15
N GLY A 10 -4.84 -9.12 19.44
CA GLY A 10 -4.13 -9.34 18.18
C GLY A 10 -4.53 -8.36 17.09
N LEU A 11 -5.81 -8.02 16.93
CA LEU A 11 -6.25 -7.02 15.94
C LEU A 11 -5.68 -5.62 16.23
N VAL A 12 -5.70 -5.19 17.49
CA VAL A 12 -5.10 -3.92 17.90
C VAL A 12 -3.60 -3.95 17.64
N TRP A 13 -2.93 -5.04 18.00
CA TRP A 13 -1.51 -5.21 17.76
C TRP A 13 -1.16 -5.23 16.28
N SER A 14 -1.94 -5.89 15.43
CA SER A 14 -1.69 -5.92 13.98
C SER A 14 -1.85 -4.55 13.35
N ASN A 15 -2.84 -3.76 13.78
CA ASN A 15 -2.98 -2.38 13.32
C ASN A 15 -1.80 -1.50 13.75
N TRP A 16 -1.26 -1.73 14.95
CA TRP A 16 0.01 -1.12 15.39
C TRP A 16 1.18 -1.56 14.54
N THR A 17 1.34 -2.85 14.30
CA THR A 17 2.44 -3.38 13.47
C THR A 17 2.38 -2.79 12.07
N GLU A 18 1.21 -2.75 11.43
CA GLU A 18 1.03 -2.12 10.12
C GLU A 18 1.53 -0.67 10.14
N TYR A 19 1.07 0.11 11.11
CA TYR A 19 1.51 1.50 11.31
C TYR A 19 3.03 1.62 11.47
N ALA A 20 3.59 0.85 12.41
CA ALA A 20 4.99 0.93 12.80
C ALA A 20 5.93 0.52 11.65
N TYR A 21 5.63 -0.58 10.97
CA TYR A 21 6.44 -1.03 9.83
C TYR A 21 6.27 -0.10 8.64
N HIS A 22 5.08 0.41 8.36
CA HIS A 22 4.90 1.35 7.27
C HIS A 22 5.65 2.65 7.53
N ARG A 23 5.56 3.21 8.75
CA ARG A 23 6.26 4.44 9.13
C ARG A 23 7.78 4.29 9.25
N TRP A 24 8.27 3.24 9.90
CA TRP A 24 9.69 3.14 10.25
C TRP A 24 10.47 2.10 9.46
N ALA A 25 9.84 1.07 8.90
CA ALA A 25 10.53 0.14 8.02
C ALA A 25 10.44 0.58 6.56
N MET A 26 9.28 1.05 6.11
CA MET A 26 9.06 1.38 4.70
C MET A 26 9.39 2.83 4.35
N HIS A 27 9.33 3.77 5.30
CA HIS A 27 9.72 5.17 5.10
C HIS A 27 11.08 5.56 5.69
N TRP A 28 11.84 4.61 6.27
CA TRP A 28 13.17 4.88 6.83
C TRP A 28 14.27 3.99 6.20
N PRO A 29 14.86 4.41 5.08
CA PRO A 29 15.77 3.57 4.29
C PRO A 29 17.04 3.14 5.02
N SER A 30 17.51 3.92 6.00
CA SER A 30 18.68 3.59 6.82
C SER A 30 18.44 2.42 7.79
N LEU A 31 17.18 2.11 8.12
CA LEU A 31 16.84 1.04 9.06
C LEU A 31 16.45 -0.26 8.35
N TYR A 32 15.68 -0.16 7.25
CA TYR A 32 15.18 -1.31 6.49
C TYR A 32 15.18 -1.07 4.97
N GLN A 33 16.38 -1.02 4.39
CA GLN A 33 16.59 -0.64 2.99
C GLN A 33 15.72 -1.42 1.98
N THR A 34 15.62 -2.74 2.10
CA THR A 34 14.81 -3.57 1.18
C THR A 34 13.33 -3.21 1.22
N ALA A 35 12.77 -2.97 2.41
CA ALA A 35 11.37 -2.59 2.57
C ALA A 35 11.14 -1.18 2.02
N ALA A 36 12.06 -0.25 2.32
CA ALA A 36 11.99 1.13 1.84
C ALA A 36 12.08 1.24 0.31
N ILE A 37 12.98 0.49 -0.34
CA ILE A 37 13.06 0.45 -1.81
C ILE A 37 11.77 -0.08 -2.41
N ARG A 38 11.23 -1.18 -1.87
CA ARG A 38 9.98 -1.76 -2.37
C ARG A 38 8.81 -0.80 -2.23
N HIS A 39 8.76 -0.09 -1.11
CA HIS A 39 7.72 0.90 -0.86
C HIS A 39 7.88 2.15 -1.74
N ALA A 40 9.09 2.62 -1.98
CA ALA A 40 9.35 3.69 -2.94
C ALA A 40 8.91 3.31 -4.37
N LEU A 41 9.11 2.06 -4.79
CA LEU A 41 8.60 1.53 -6.06
C LEU A 41 7.07 1.49 -6.11
N HIS A 42 6.41 1.23 -4.98
CA HIS A 42 4.95 1.33 -4.87
C HIS A 42 4.47 2.77 -5.10
N HIS A 43 5.10 3.74 -4.44
CA HIS A 43 4.76 5.16 -4.58
C HIS A 43 5.00 5.70 -5.99
N SER A 44 6.05 5.25 -6.67
CA SER A 44 6.37 5.71 -8.03
C SER A 44 5.49 5.08 -9.12
N ALA A 45 5.00 3.86 -8.88
CA ALA A 45 4.14 3.12 -9.80
C ALA A 45 2.94 2.49 -9.08
N PRO A 46 1.99 3.31 -8.56
CA PRO A 46 0.91 2.83 -7.68
C PRO A 46 -0.07 1.87 -8.37
N SER A 47 -0.20 1.94 -9.69
CA SER A 47 -1.03 1.04 -10.49
C SER A 47 -0.32 -0.27 -10.91
N ASN A 48 0.99 -0.41 -10.65
CA ASN A 48 1.69 -1.64 -11.00
C ASN A 48 1.47 -2.70 -9.92
N ARG A 49 0.64 -3.72 -10.24
CA ARG A 49 0.30 -4.83 -9.34
C ARG A 49 1.50 -5.53 -8.69
N GLN A 50 2.63 -5.62 -9.38
CA GLN A 50 3.82 -6.28 -8.85
C GLN A 50 4.47 -5.50 -7.70
N HIS A 51 4.16 -4.20 -7.58
CA HIS A 51 4.76 -3.31 -6.60
C HIS A 51 3.78 -2.86 -5.52
N ILE A 52 2.50 -3.25 -5.58
CA ILE A 52 1.52 -2.84 -4.56
C ILE A 52 1.87 -3.46 -3.20
N THR A 53 2.11 -4.77 -3.16
CA THR A 53 2.37 -5.49 -1.92
C THR A 53 3.86 -5.74 -1.69
N MET A 54 4.22 -5.95 -0.42
CA MET A 54 5.53 -6.48 -0.07
C MET A 54 5.67 -7.94 -0.52
N LYS A 55 6.92 -8.39 -0.67
CA LYS A 55 7.19 -9.80 -0.99
C LYS A 55 6.68 -10.72 0.13
N PHE A 56 6.28 -11.93 -0.24
CA PHE A 56 5.77 -12.94 0.70
C PHE A 56 6.70 -13.17 1.90
N GLY A 57 8.01 -13.24 1.69
CA GLY A 57 8.99 -13.40 2.78
C GLY A 57 8.98 -12.27 3.83
N PHE A 58 8.62 -11.04 3.44
CA PHE A 58 8.46 -9.93 4.39
C PHE A 58 7.28 -10.17 5.32
N TRP A 59 6.14 -10.61 4.78
CA TRP A 59 4.94 -10.92 5.57
C TRP A 59 5.16 -12.10 6.52
N ILE A 60 5.87 -13.14 6.07
CA ILE A 60 6.27 -14.26 6.94
C ILE A 60 7.16 -13.77 8.09
N ALA A 61 8.18 -12.96 7.78
CA ALA A 61 9.09 -12.46 8.79
C ALA A 61 8.35 -11.62 9.85
N ILE A 62 7.47 -10.71 9.43
CA ILE A 62 6.63 -9.93 10.36
C ILE A 62 5.75 -10.85 11.20
N PHE A 63 5.06 -11.82 10.58
CA PHE A 63 4.22 -12.76 11.32
C PHE A 63 5.03 -13.49 12.40
N ILE A 64 6.12 -14.17 12.02
CA ILE A 64 6.94 -14.96 12.94
C ILE A 64 7.49 -14.09 14.07
N THR A 65 8.10 -12.94 13.76
CA THR A 65 8.68 -12.06 14.79
C THR A 65 7.65 -11.57 15.79
N ASN A 66 6.44 -11.20 15.33
CA ASN A 66 5.39 -10.72 16.23
C ASN A 66 4.76 -11.85 17.06
N ILE A 67 4.60 -13.05 16.50
CA ILE A 67 4.11 -14.21 17.27
C ILE A 67 5.14 -14.65 18.31
N LEU A 68 6.44 -14.68 17.97
CA LEU A 68 7.48 -15.00 18.94
C LEU A 68 7.54 -13.97 20.08
N PHE A 69 7.42 -12.69 19.76
CA PHE A 69 7.32 -11.63 20.76
C PHE A 69 6.15 -11.88 21.73
N PHE A 70 4.95 -12.14 21.21
CA PHE A 70 3.78 -12.46 22.05
C PHE A 70 3.92 -13.77 22.81
N ALA A 71 4.57 -14.79 22.24
CA ALA A 71 4.74 -16.09 22.88
C ALA A 71 5.55 -15.99 24.18
N VAL A 72 6.55 -15.10 24.22
CA VAL A 72 7.33 -14.82 25.43
C VAL A 72 6.41 -14.29 26.54
N PHE A 73 5.63 -13.26 26.27
CA PHE A 73 4.72 -12.68 27.28
C PHE A 73 3.57 -13.61 27.65
N ASP A 74 3.00 -14.32 26.66
CA ASP A 74 1.94 -15.30 26.90
C ASP A 74 2.39 -16.38 27.87
N ARG A 75 3.65 -16.83 27.74
CA ARG A 75 4.24 -17.84 28.62
C ARG A 75 4.58 -17.29 30.00
N LEU A 76 5.26 -16.14 30.07
CA LEU A 76 5.70 -15.52 31.33
C LEU A 76 4.52 -15.10 32.21
N LEU A 77 3.44 -14.61 31.60
CA LEU A 77 2.25 -14.11 32.30
C LEU A 77 1.09 -15.11 32.32
N HIS A 78 1.30 -16.33 31.80
CA HIS A 78 0.31 -17.41 31.75
C HIS A 78 -1.03 -17.01 31.09
N LEU A 79 -1.01 -16.14 30.08
CA LEU A 79 -2.21 -15.54 29.49
C LEU A 79 -3.04 -16.56 28.69
N ARG A 80 -2.36 -17.47 27.98
CA ARG A 80 -2.98 -18.50 27.12
C ARG A 80 -3.90 -17.89 26.04
N ILE A 81 -3.46 -16.77 25.46
CA ILE A 81 -4.13 -16.01 24.41
C ILE A 81 -3.43 -16.12 23.05
N LEU A 82 -2.24 -16.71 22.99
CA LEU A 82 -1.40 -16.74 21.79
C LEU A 82 -2.13 -17.25 20.55
N THR A 83 -2.95 -18.30 20.66
CA THR A 83 -3.75 -18.83 19.52
C THR A 83 -4.69 -17.77 18.93
N GLY A 84 -5.34 -16.97 19.78
CA GLY A 84 -6.21 -15.89 19.34
C GLY A 84 -5.42 -14.76 18.67
N VAL A 85 -4.29 -14.37 19.26
CA VAL A 85 -3.39 -13.36 18.70
C VAL A 85 -2.89 -13.78 17.32
N SER A 86 -2.43 -15.03 17.17
CA SER A 86 -1.96 -15.58 15.91
C SER A 86 -3.04 -15.58 14.83
N ALA A 87 -4.26 -15.99 15.18
CA ALA A 87 -5.40 -15.96 14.26
C ALA A 87 -5.70 -14.54 13.79
N ALA A 88 -5.78 -13.58 14.71
CA ALA A 88 -6.03 -12.18 14.38
C ALA A 88 -4.94 -11.59 13.49
N PHE A 89 -3.67 -11.91 13.78
CA PHE A 89 -2.54 -11.39 13.01
C PHE A 89 -2.53 -11.91 11.57
N LEU A 90 -2.81 -13.20 11.38
CA LEU A 90 -2.96 -13.77 10.06
C LEU A 90 -4.15 -13.17 9.30
N THR A 91 -5.31 -13.06 9.95
CA THR A 91 -6.50 -12.42 9.36
C THR A 91 -6.20 -10.99 8.94
N TYR A 92 -5.52 -10.22 9.79
CA TYR A 92 -5.20 -8.83 9.52
C TYR A 92 -4.20 -8.68 8.36
N ILE A 93 -3.16 -9.52 8.27
CA ILE A 93 -2.24 -9.51 7.12
C ILE A 93 -2.99 -9.78 5.81
N VAL A 94 -3.81 -10.84 5.78
CA VAL A 94 -4.54 -11.23 4.56
C VAL A 94 -5.52 -10.12 4.15
N ALA A 95 -6.28 -9.60 5.10
CA ALA A 95 -7.20 -8.50 4.87
C ALA A 95 -6.47 -7.23 4.41
N GLY A 96 -5.36 -6.88 5.07
CA GLY A 96 -4.55 -5.71 4.74
C GLY A 96 -3.99 -5.77 3.32
N ILE A 97 -3.42 -6.91 2.91
CA ILE A 97 -2.95 -7.13 1.54
C ILE A 97 -4.10 -6.98 0.53
N GLU A 98 -5.22 -7.65 0.76
CA GLU A 98 -6.36 -7.61 -0.16
C GLU A 98 -6.97 -6.21 -0.24
N ILE A 99 -7.15 -5.52 0.88
CA ILE A 99 -7.66 -4.14 0.91
C ILE A 99 -6.70 -3.21 0.17
N HIS A 100 -5.39 -3.32 0.41
CA HIS A 100 -4.38 -2.51 -0.27
C HIS A 100 -4.41 -2.72 -1.79
N LEU A 101 -4.52 -3.97 -2.24
CA LEU A 101 -4.71 -4.30 -3.66
C LEU A 101 -5.99 -3.68 -4.21
N ARG A 102 -7.13 -3.82 -3.53
CA ARG A 102 -8.41 -3.27 -3.99
C ARG A 102 -8.42 -1.75 -4.06
N ILE A 103 -7.71 -1.07 -3.15
CA ILE A 103 -7.58 0.39 -3.18
C ILE A 103 -7.01 0.85 -4.55
N HIS A 104 -5.97 0.16 -5.03
CA HIS A 104 -5.23 0.51 -6.25
C HIS A 104 -5.77 -0.12 -7.54
N ASP A 105 -6.40 -1.30 -7.47
CA ASP A 105 -6.96 -2.01 -8.64
C ASP A 105 -8.41 -1.60 -8.99
N GLY A 106 -8.97 -0.59 -8.32
CA GLY A 106 -10.33 -0.09 -8.57
C GLY A 106 -11.47 -0.98 -8.06
N ARG A 107 -11.15 -2.13 -7.43
CA ARG A 107 -12.15 -3.01 -6.79
C ARG A 107 -12.80 -2.33 -5.58
N TRP A 108 -13.99 -2.76 -5.20
CA TRP A 108 -14.73 -2.09 -4.13
C TRP A 108 -14.05 -2.21 -2.76
N VAL A 109 -13.96 -1.08 -2.06
CA VAL A 109 -13.63 -0.90 -0.63
C VAL A 109 -14.40 0.33 -0.12
N PRO A 110 -14.64 0.47 1.19
CA PRO A 110 -15.19 1.69 1.76
C PRO A 110 -14.43 2.94 1.29
N ALA A 111 -15.17 3.98 0.90
CA ALA A 111 -14.59 5.20 0.34
C ALA A 111 -13.55 5.84 1.26
N ALA A 112 -13.80 5.82 2.58
CA ALA A 112 -12.89 6.34 3.60
C ALA A 112 -11.53 5.61 3.65
N PHE A 113 -11.48 4.30 3.34
CA PHE A 113 -10.22 3.54 3.33
C PHE A 113 -9.36 3.94 2.12
N ARG A 114 -9.99 3.97 0.94
CA ARG A 114 -9.34 4.43 -0.29
C ARG A 114 -8.85 5.87 -0.15
N ALA A 115 -9.73 6.76 0.33
CA ALA A 115 -9.43 8.15 0.64
C ALA A 115 -8.16 8.32 1.47
N HIS A 116 -8.10 7.61 2.59
CA HIS A 116 -7.03 7.69 3.56
C HIS A 116 -5.69 7.28 2.95
N HIS A 117 -5.66 6.11 2.30
CA HIS A 117 -4.43 5.61 1.67
C HIS A 117 -4.00 6.43 0.46
N LEU A 118 -4.92 6.91 -0.38
CA LEU A 118 -4.53 7.77 -1.51
C LEU A 118 -3.99 9.12 -1.03
N CYS A 119 -4.47 9.63 0.10
CA CYS A 119 -3.88 10.81 0.72
C CYS A 119 -2.43 10.56 1.20
N HIS A 120 -2.12 9.34 1.65
CA HIS A 120 -0.74 8.92 1.95
C HIS A 120 0.15 8.98 0.70
N HIS A 121 -0.33 8.52 -0.45
CA HIS A 121 0.42 8.64 -1.72
C HIS A 121 0.79 10.08 -2.07
N VAL A 122 -0.09 11.04 -1.73
CA VAL A 122 0.16 12.48 -1.92
C VAL A 122 1.09 13.07 -0.85
N ARG A 123 0.97 12.59 0.41
CA ARG A 123 1.79 13.05 1.54
C ARG A 123 2.39 11.84 2.29
N PRO A 124 3.50 11.27 1.78
CA PRO A 124 4.03 9.98 2.26
C PRO A 124 4.46 9.96 3.74
N GLN A 125 4.61 11.12 4.37
CA GLN A 125 4.96 11.25 5.79
C GLN A 125 3.74 11.32 6.73
N LYS A 126 2.54 10.97 6.25
CA LYS A 126 1.26 10.97 6.97
C LYS A 126 0.41 9.77 6.55
N ASN A 127 -0.59 9.36 7.34
CA ASN A 127 -1.52 8.27 7.03
C ASN A 127 -0.82 6.92 6.77
N PHE A 128 -0.11 6.41 7.77
CA PHE A 128 0.68 5.17 7.65
C PHE A 128 -0.16 3.89 7.84
N ASN A 129 -1.32 3.94 8.47
CA ASN A 129 -2.24 2.83 8.36
C ASN A 129 -2.82 2.78 6.94
N ILE A 130 -3.01 1.59 6.39
CA ILE A 130 -3.53 1.40 5.03
C ILE A 130 -5.02 1.73 5.01
N PHE A 131 -5.79 1.33 6.02
CA PHE A 131 -7.25 1.47 5.97
C PHE A 131 -7.92 1.84 7.30
N LEU A 132 -7.42 1.34 8.45
CA LEU A 132 -7.93 1.71 9.78
C LEU A 132 -6.94 2.66 10.48
N PRO A 133 -7.20 3.99 10.49
CA PRO A 133 -6.25 5.00 10.95
C PRO A 133 -6.24 5.17 12.48
N ILE A 134 -6.19 4.07 13.24
CA ILE A 134 -6.22 4.12 14.71
C ILE A 134 -4.92 4.76 15.20
N PHE A 135 -3.76 4.21 14.83
CA PHE A 135 -2.47 4.74 15.28
C PHE A 135 -2.07 6.04 14.59
N ASP A 136 -2.54 6.29 13.37
CA ASP A 136 -2.43 7.63 12.77
C ASP A 136 -3.14 8.71 13.60
N GLY A 137 -4.33 8.41 14.12
CA GLY A 137 -5.06 9.30 15.01
C GLY A 137 -4.34 9.47 16.34
N LEU A 138 -3.94 8.36 16.97
CA LEU A 138 -3.28 8.36 18.28
C LEU A 138 -1.92 9.08 18.27
N LEU A 139 -1.17 9.00 17.16
CA LEU A 139 0.19 9.56 17.05
C LEU A 139 0.27 10.84 16.19
N GLY A 140 -0.88 11.43 15.85
CA GLY A 140 -0.92 12.72 15.14
C GLY A 140 -0.36 12.69 13.72
N SER A 141 -0.30 11.53 13.08
CA SER A 141 0.08 11.39 11.66
C SER A 141 -1.11 11.32 10.72
N ARG A 142 -2.34 11.40 11.24
CA ARG A 142 -3.55 11.47 10.43
C ARG A 142 -3.65 12.80 9.69
N ASN A 143 -3.96 12.73 8.41
CA ASN A 143 -4.30 13.88 7.59
C ASN A 143 -5.70 13.69 7.00
N MET A 144 -6.59 14.65 7.29
CA MET A 144 -7.98 14.68 6.83
C MET A 144 -8.14 15.47 5.52
N SER A 145 -7.10 16.19 5.09
CA SER A 145 -7.14 17.06 3.93
C SER A 145 -6.97 16.26 2.65
N PHE A 146 -8.09 15.86 2.04
CA PHE A 146 -8.13 15.56 0.62
C PHE A 146 -7.66 16.78 -0.18
N PRO A 147 -6.84 16.61 -1.24
CA PRO A 147 -6.79 17.61 -2.29
C PRO A 147 -8.17 17.61 -2.96
N SER A 148 -9.00 18.58 -2.62
CA SER A 148 -10.17 18.92 -3.42
C SER A 148 -9.69 19.19 -4.85
N GLY A 149 -10.00 18.31 -5.80
CA GLY A 149 -9.80 18.56 -7.23
C GLY A 149 -8.69 17.79 -7.96
N ALA A 150 -7.88 16.95 -7.30
CA ALA A 150 -6.97 16.06 -8.03
C ALA A 150 -7.72 14.81 -8.49
N ALA A 151 -8.56 14.95 -9.52
CA ALA A 151 -8.93 13.81 -10.33
C ALA A 151 -7.63 13.10 -10.73
N ILE A 152 -7.45 11.86 -10.28
CA ILE A 152 -6.52 10.92 -10.91
C ILE A 152 -7.16 10.62 -12.27
N ALA A 153 -7.06 11.58 -13.19
CA ALA A 153 -7.40 11.37 -14.58
C ALA A 153 -6.34 10.41 -15.12
N PRO A 154 -6.73 9.31 -15.78
CA PRO A 154 -5.77 8.54 -16.53
C PRO A 154 -5.13 9.49 -17.54
N ARG A 155 -3.80 9.56 -17.56
CA ARG A 155 -3.05 10.33 -18.54
C ARG A 155 -3.41 9.78 -19.92
N ARG A 156 -4.40 10.37 -20.59
CA ARG A 156 -4.80 10.02 -21.95
C ARG A 156 -3.58 10.23 -22.83
N ASN A 157 -3.10 9.14 -23.42
CA ASN A 157 -1.92 9.13 -24.28
C ASN A 157 -2.21 10.04 -25.47
N ARG A 158 -1.55 11.20 -25.52
CA ARG A 158 -1.77 12.23 -26.53
C ARG A 158 -0.92 11.88 -27.76
N ASN A 159 -1.15 10.71 -28.36
CA ASN A 159 -0.43 10.25 -29.57
C ASN A 159 -1.31 9.48 -30.58
N THR A 160 -2.64 9.51 -30.45
CA THR A 160 -3.54 8.90 -31.45
C THR A 160 -4.65 9.88 -31.82
N ALA A 161 -4.29 10.96 -32.50
CA ALA A 161 -5.23 11.79 -33.25
C ALA A 161 -4.44 12.66 -34.24
N THR A 162 -3.97 12.07 -35.35
CA THR A 162 -3.82 12.71 -36.66
C THR A 162 -3.47 11.66 -37.72
N GLY A 163 -4.48 10.91 -38.15
CA GLY A 163 -4.71 10.60 -39.57
C GLY A 163 -6.14 11.08 -39.83
N GLU A 164 -6.54 11.72 -40.93
CA GLU A 164 -5.97 11.92 -42.26
C GLU A 164 -6.59 13.23 -42.79
N ALA A 165 -5.89 13.95 -43.68
CA ALA A 165 -6.46 14.61 -44.87
C ALA A 165 -5.41 15.48 -45.56
N SER A 166 -4.86 14.98 -46.68
CA SER A 166 -5.10 15.52 -48.02
C SER A 166 -3.94 15.21 -48.95
N ALA A 167 -4.28 14.47 -49.99
CA ALA A 167 -3.47 14.24 -51.16
C ALA A 167 -3.13 15.57 -51.86
N LEU A 168 -1.89 15.69 -52.35
CA LEU A 168 -1.65 16.28 -53.66
C LEU A 168 -0.44 15.61 -54.32
N VAL A 169 -0.71 15.05 -55.49
CA VAL A 169 0.21 14.43 -56.43
C VAL A 169 1.06 15.51 -57.12
N ALA A 170 2.36 15.24 -57.31
CA ALA A 170 3.13 15.79 -58.43
C ALA A 170 4.34 14.88 -58.76
N PRO A 171 4.77 14.80 -60.03
CA PRO A 171 5.37 13.59 -60.60
C PRO A 171 6.90 13.64 -60.71
N ALA A 172 7.47 12.47 -61.01
CA ALA A 172 8.86 12.31 -61.44
C ALA A 172 9.08 12.89 -62.85
N SER A 173 10.21 13.58 -63.05
CA SER A 173 10.82 13.78 -64.35
C SER A 173 12.35 13.81 -64.22
N THR A 174 12.99 12.86 -64.88
CA THR A 174 14.40 12.84 -65.29
C THR A 174 14.70 13.94 -66.31
N GLU A 175 15.88 14.58 -66.25
CA GLU A 175 16.76 14.76 -67.42
C GLU A 175 18.14 15.36 -67.09
N LYS A 176 19.08 15.13 -68.03
CA LYS A 176 20.53 15.35 -68.02
C LYS A 176 20.92 16.79 -68.40
N GLY A 177 22.14 17.20 -67.98
CA GLY A 177 23.11 17.89 -68.84
C GLY A 177 23.23 19.42 -68.69
N SER A 178 24.35 19.87 -68.13
CA SER A 178 25.43 20.61 -68.81
C SER A 178 26.63 20.73 -67.88
#